data_AF-A0A1L7BHG2-F1
#
_entry.id   AF-A0A1L7BHG2-F1
#
_cell.length_a   1.000
_cell.length_b   1.000
_cell.length_c   1.000
_cell.angle_alpha   90.00
_cell.angle_beta   90.00
_cell.angle_gamma   90.00
#
_symmetry.space_group_name_H-M   'P 1'
#
loop_
_entity.id
_entity.type
_entity.pdbx_description
1 polymer ?
#
loop_
_entity_poly.entity_id
_entity_poly.type
_entity_poly.pdbx_seq_one_letter_code
_entity_poly.pdbx_strand_id
1 'polypeptide(L)'
;MNILKKNNLLLHKTFLKIKFKEKELFIKGPAVSEMDNNVWKYKKIIFFSSQKPKIVRGNTIEIDDVIKIEGTLYENKAGFFIKNSV
;
A
#
# COMPACT_ATOMS: atom_id res chain seq x y z
N MET A 1 4.19 11.13 -17.95
CA MET A 1 4.76 9.89 -17.40
C MET A 1 4.41 9.80 -15.90
N ASN A 2 3.49 8.89 -15.53
CA ASN A 2 2.98 8.78 -14.15
C ASN A 2 3.92 8.05 -13.17
N ILE A 3 4.97 7.42 -13.70
CA ILE A 3 5.87 6.55 -12.94
C ILE A 3 7.31 7.01 -13.13
N LEU A 4 8.06 7.18 -12.04
CA LEU A 4 9.52 7.32 -12.04
C LEU A 4 10.16 6.03 -11.52
N LYS A 5 11.14 5.49 -12.23
CA LYS A 5 11.84 4.25 -11.86
C LYS A 5 13.26 4.53 -11.39
N LYS A 6 13.65 3.95 -10.26
CA LYS A 6 15.05 3.86 -9.80
C LYS A 6 15.26 2.49 -9.16
N ASN A 7 16.14 1.68 -9.73
CA ASN A 7 16.32 0.27 -9.34
C ASN A 7 14.98 -0.50 -9.38
N ASN A 8 14.60 -1.17 -8.28
CA ASN A 8 13.35 -1.91 -8.13
C ASN A 8 12.21 -1.06 -7.55
N LEU A 9 12.41 0.26 -7.41
CA LEU A 9 11.42 1.19 -6.88
C LEU A 9 10.72 1.94 -8.02
N LEU A 10 9.40 2.01 -7.93
CA LEU A 10 8.53 2.77 -8.82
C LEU A 10 7.77 3.80 -8.00
N LEU A 11 7.99 5.09 -8.28
CA LEU A 11 7.19 6.18 -7.74
C LEU A 11 6.03 6.48 -8.68
N HIS A 12 4.82 6.18 -8.23
CA HIS A 12 3.56 6.54 -8.87
C HIS A 12 3.15 7.92 -8.37
N LYS A 13 3.04 8.91 -9.25
CA LYS A 13 2.79 10.31 -8.84
C LYS A 13 1.34 10.61 -8.50
N THR A 14 0.40 9.96 -9.18
CA THR A 14 -1.03 10.32 -9.15
C THR A 14 -1.90 9.26 -8.52
N PHE A 15 -1.64 7.99 -8.83
CA PHE A 15 -2.35 6.85 -8.27
C PHE A 15 -1.55 5.58 -8.46
N LEU A 16 -1.81 4.58 -7.61
CA LEU A 16 -1.35 3.21 -7.79
C LEU A 16 -2.55 2.27 -7.78
N LYS A 17 -2.76 1.57 -8.90
CA LYS A 17 -3.77 0.52 -9.02
C LYS A 17 -3.11 -0.84 -8.79
N ILE A 18 -3.65 -1.61 -7.85
CA ILE A 18 -3.12 -2.91 -7.45
C ILE A 18 -4.24 -3.93 -7.57
N LYS A 19 -3.96 -5.06 -8.22
CA LYS A 19 -4.87 -6.21 -8.16
C LYS A 19 -4.45 -7.08 -6.99
N PHE A 20 -5.32 -7.20 -5.99
CA PHE A 20 -5.11 -8.07 -4.84
C PHE A 20 -6.18 -9.16 -4.82
N LYS A 21 -5.76 -10.41 -5.05
CA LYS A 21 -6.67 -11.52 -5.36
C LYS A 21 -7.58 -11.15 -6.55
N GLU A 22 -8.87 -10.97 -6.32
CA GLU A 22 -9.89 -10.61 -7.31
C GLU A 22 -10.36 -9.16 -7.19
N LYS A 23 -9.89 -8.43 -6.16
CA LYS A 23 -10.28 -7.04 -5.93
C LYS A 23 -9.23 -6.11 -6.49
N GLU A 24 -9.70 -5.08 -7.19
CA GLU A 24 -8.86 -3.96 -7.59
C GLU A 24 -8.84 -2.94 -6.45
N LEU A 25 -7.63 -2.55 -6.07
CA LEU A 25 -7.37 -1.58 -5.02
C LEU A 25 -6.77 -0.34 -5.67
N PHE A 26 -7.37 0.81 -5.40
CA PHE A 26 -6.97 2.07 -6.00
C PHE A 26 -6.47 3.02 -4.92
N ILE A 27 -5.16 3.24 -4.89
CA ILE A 27 -4.52 4.19 -4.00
C ILE A 27 -4.43 5.52 -4.76
N LYS A 28 -5.21 6.50 -4.33
CA LYS A 28 -5.14 7.86 -4.88
C LYS A 28 -3.94 8.59 -4.25
N GLY A 29 -3.23 9.36 -5.06
CA GLY A 29 -2.06 10.13 -4.64
C GLY A 29 -0.73 9.42 -4.87
N PRO A 30 0.38 10.04 -4.42
CA PRO A 30 1.72 9.50 -4.59
C PRO A 30 1.88 8.18 -3.82
N ALA A 31 2.51 7.19 -4.45
CA ALA A 31 2.86 5.93 -3.81
C ALA A 31 4.18 5.40 -4.37
N VAL A 32 5.00 4.79 -3.53
CA VAL A 32 6.21 4.07 -3.94
C VAL A 32 5.95 2.57 -3.83
N SER A 33 6.19 1.83 -4.89
CA SER A 33 6.14 0.37 -4.89
C SER A 33 7.51 -0.23 -5.16
N GLU A 34 7.89 -1.25 -4.38
CA GLU A 34 9.02 -2.14 -4.63
C GLU A 34 8.48 -3.46 -5.19
N MET A 35 8.97 -3.88 -6.36
CA MET A 35 8.68 -5.20 -6.91
C MET A 35 9.78 -6.19 -6.57
N ASP A 36 9.38 -7.42 -6.28
CA ASP A 36 10.27 -8.57 -6.33
C ASP A 36 10.36 -9.06 -7.78
N ASN A 37 11.54 -8.91 -8.37
CA ASN A 37 11.79 -9.25 -9.78
C ASN A 37 11.69 -10.75 -10.06
N ASN A 38 11.85 -11.61 -9.05
CA ASN A 38 11.83 -13.06 -9.25
C ASN A 38 10.40 -13.60 -9.34
N VAL A 39 9.47 -13.01 -8.59
CA VAL A 39 8.07 -13.48 -8.46
C VAL A 39 7.05 -12.54 -9.10
N TRP A 40 7.49 -11.42 -9.70
CA TRP A 40 6.60 -10.40 -10.30
C TRP A 40 5.50 -9.95 -9.33
N LYS A 41 5.83 -9.87 -8.04
CA LYS A 41 4.90 -9.49 -6.96
C LYS A 41 5.37 -8.21 -6.29
N TYR A 42 4.41 -7.44 -5.78
CA TYR A 42 4.73 -6.32 -4.91
C TYR A 42 5.35 -6.85 -3.63
N LYS A 43 6.59 -6.44 -3.36
CA LYS A 43 7.30 -6.73 -2.12
C LYS A 43 6.95 -5.71 -1.04
N LYS A 44 6.82 -4.45 -1.43
CA LYS A 44 6.51 -3.35 -0.52
C LYS A 44 5.74 -2.26 -1.26
N ILE A 45 4.75 -1.66 -0.60
CA ILE A 45 4.08 -0.44 -1.06
C ILE A 45 4.14 0.57 0.08
N ILE A 46 4.52 1.80 -0.24
CA ILE A 46 4.57 2.95 0.67
C ILE A 46 3.61 3.98 0.09
N PHE A 47 2.52 4.25 0.79
CA PHE A 47 1.58 5.31 0.43
C PHE A 47 1.78 6.49 1.37
N PHE A 48 1.54 7.70 0.87
CA PHE A 48 1.60 8.92 1.67
C PHE A 48 0.17 9.35 1.96
N SER A 49 -0.22 9.32 3.24
CA SER A 49 -1.54 9.76 3.69
C SER A 49 -1.38 10.76 4.83
N SER A 50 -2.25 11.77 4.84
CA SER A 50 -2.41 12.69 5.97
C SER A 50 -3.24 12.10 7.10
N GLN A 51 -3.97 11.01 6.85
CA GLN A 51 -4.80 10.35 7.85
C GLN A 51 -4.08 9.14 8.45
N LYS A 52 -4.22 9.00 9.76
CA LYS A 52 -3.78 7.80 10.47
C LYS A 52 -4.70 6.62 10.07
N PRO A 53 -4.14 5.45 9.70
CA PRO A 53 -4.94 4.24 9.45
C PRO A 53 -5.76 3.86 10.70
N LYS A 54 -6.98 3.37 10.50
CA LYS A 54 -7.90 2.99 11.58
C LYS A 54 -8.31 1.52 11.46
N ILE A 55 -8.49 0.84 12.58
CA ILE A 55 -9.08 -0.52 12.59
C ILE A 55 -10.59 -0.37 12.72
N VAL A 56 -11.35 -0.90 11.75
CA VAL A 56 -12.82 -0.72 11.70
C VAL A 56 -13.62 -1.96 12.07
N ARG A 57 -13.14 -3.17 11.74
CA ARG A 57 -13.78 -4.43 12.18
C ARG A 57 -12.82 -5.62 12.05
N GLY A 58 -12.60 -6.34 13.15
CA GLY A 58 -11.64 -7.45 13.19
C GLY A 58 -10.24 -6.97 12.77
N ASN A 59 -9.62 -7.67 11.82
CA ASN A 59 -8.31 -7.30 11.26
C ASN A 59 -8.44 -6.33 10.07
N THR A 60 -9.59 -5.69 9.84
CA THR A 60 -9.76 -4.75 8.73
C THR A 60 -9.22 -3.37 9.10
N ILE A 61 -8.24 -2.92 8.34
CA ILE A 61 -7.61 -1.60 8.42
C ILE A 61 -8.14 -0.73 7.29
N GLU A 62 -8.62 0.46 7.65
CA GLU A 62 -9.14 1.49 6.76
C GLU A 62 -8.17 2.67 6.69
N ILE A 63 -7.87 3.14 5.48
CA ILE A 63 -7.02 4.31 5.19
C ILE A 63 -7.80 5.26 4.27
N ASP A 64 -7.82 6.54 4.65
CA ASP A 64 -8.50 7.62 3.93
C ASP A 64 -9.98 7.32 3.60
N ASP A 65 -10.65 6.53 4.43
CA ASP A 65 -12.05 6.07 4.25
C ASP A 65 -12.33 5.39 2.89
N VAL A 66 -11.28 4.93 2.20
CA VAL A 66 -11.34 4.40 0.82
C VAL A 66 -10.70 3.02 0.73
N ILE A 67 -9.55 2.85 1.37
CA ILE A 67 -8.76 1.62 1.26
C ILE A 67 -9.07 0.73 2.46
N LYS A 68 -9.62 -0.47 2.22
CA LYS A 68 -9.89 -1.48 3.24
C LYS A 68 -9.02 -2.71 3.00
N ILE A 69 -8.16 -3.05 3.96
CA ILE A 69 -7.19 -4.15 3.87
C ILE A 69 -7.28 -4.99 5.15
N GLU A 70 -7.28 -6.32 5.01
CA GLU A 70 -7.13 -7.21 6.17
C GLU A 70 -5.66 -7.35 6.57
N GLY A 71 -5.35 -7.18 7.85
CA GLY A 71 -4.02 -7.39 8.40
C GLY A 71 -3.86 -6.86 9.81
N THR A 72 -2.62 -6.87 10.29
CA THR A 72 -2.25 -6.30 11.58
C THR A 72 -1.50 -4.98 11.38
N LEU A 73 -2.00 -3.93 12.04
CA LEU A 73 -1.42 -2.59 12.00
C LEU A 73 -0.34 -2.46 13.08
N TYR A 74 0.84 -1.97 12.69
CA TYR A 74 1.95 -1.68 13.59
C TYR A 74 2.46 -0.26 13.33
N GLU A 75 2.91 0.41 14.38
CA GLU A 75 3.44 1.78 14.32
C GLU A 75 4.87 1.80 14.85
N ASN A 76 5.76 2.53 14.17
CA ASN A 76 7.10 2.85 14.67
C ASN A 76 7.49 4.28 14.26
N LYS A 77 8.72 4.70 14.58
CA LYS A 77 9.23 6.06 14.28
C LYS A 77 9.17 6.44 12.80
N ALA A 78 9.12 5.49 11.88
CA ALA A 78 9.05 5.70 10.43
C ALA A 78 7.61 5.74 9.89
N GLY A 79 6.59 5.40 10.70
CA GLY A 79 5.18 5.47 10.32
C GLY A 79 4.39 4.19 10.61
N PHE A 80 3.34 3.97 9.80
CA PHE A 80 2.42 2.84 9.93
C PHE A 80 2.75 1.72 8.96
N PHE A 81 2.65 0.48 9.43
CA PHE A 81 2.96 -0.74 8.70
C PHE A 81 1.81 -1.71 8.82
N ILE A 82 1.43 -2.32 7.71
CA ILE A 82 0.40 -3.36 7.67
C ILE A 82 1.07 -4.66 7.28
N LYS A 83 0.96 -5.67 8.13
CA LYS A 83 1.40 -7.03 7.83
C LYS A 83 0.16 -7.89 7.58
N ASN A 84 0.10 -8.57 6.43
CA ASN A 84 -0.93 -9.58 6.20
C ASN A 84 -0.82 -10.67 7.28
N SER A 85 -1.94 -10.97 7.93
CA SER A 85 -2.09 -12.20 8.70
C SER A 85 -2.26 -13.32 7.66
N VAL A 86 -1.24 -14.17 7.51
CA VAL A 86 -1.34 -15.41 6.72
C VAL A 86 -2.20 -16.40 7.49
#